data_AF-A0A2H0S8Q2-F1
#
_entry.id   AF-A0A2H0S8Q2-F1
#
_cell.length_a   1.000
_cell.length_b   1.000
_cell.length_c   1.000
_cell.angle_alpha   90.00
_cell.angle_beta   90.00
_cell.angle_gamma   90.00
#
_symmetry.space_group_name_H-M   'P 1'
#
loop_
_entity.id
_entity.type
_entity.pdbx_description
1 polymer ?
#
loop_
_entity_poly.entity_id
_entity_poly.type
_entity_poly.pdbx_seq_one_letter_code
_entity_poly.pdbx_strand_id
1 'polypeptide(L)'
;MGIYDAAKDAAKVLKEAGKIDEYQKILDLIDDLFEKRDRIEKLQKDNVHLKKQLETQENYFFENNSYWHKDNKDGPFCSRCFDKSKDLIRTIPTYINSNFSKCPECKNTVNFTGKEDPSISFQEENFDPYSPI
;
A
#
# COMPACT_ATOMS: atom_id res chain seq x y z
N MET A 1 26.16 4.63 -23.74
CA MET A 1 26.70 5.98 -23.52
C MET A 1 25.55 6.86 -23.09
N GLY A 2 25.61 7.38 -21.87
CA GLY A 2 24.56 8.23 -21.33
C GLY A 2 24.67 9.67 -21.84
N ILE A 3 23.63 10.48 -21.64
CA ILE A 3 23.68 11.93 -21.89
C ILE A 3 24.83 12.59 -21.11
N TYR A 4 25.21 12.01 -19.96
CA TYR A 4 26.35 12.45 -19.16
C TYR A 4 27.70 12.31 -19.90
N ASP A 5 27.93 11.18 -20.57
CA ASP A 5 29.17 10.96 -21.34
C ASP A 5 29.23 11.93 -22.52
N ALA A 6 28.11 12.10 -23.23
CA ALA A 6 28.01 13.03 -24.35
C ALA A 6 28.21 14.50 -23.93
N ALA A 7 27.67 14.90 -22.78
CA ALA A 7 27.82 16.24 -22.25
C ALA A 7 29.25 16.48 -21.74
N LYS A 8 29.90 15.48 -21.14
CA LYS A 8 31.33 15.54 -20.75
C LYS A 8 32.25 15.63 -21.96
N ASP A 9 31.94 14.90 -23.03
CA ASP A 9 32.75 14.92 -24.25
C ASP A 9 32.60 16.25 -24.99
N ALA A 10 31.38 16.79 -25.09
CA ALA A 10 31.15 18.15 -25.59
C ALA A 10 31.86 19.22 -24.73
N ALA A 11 31.87 19.05 -23.40
CA ALA A 11 32.59 19.94 -22.50
C ALA A 11 34.11 19.84 -22.67
N LYS A 12 34.68 18.64 -22.89
CA LYS A 12 36.12 18.47 -23.18
C LYS A 12 36.56 19.24 -24.41
N VAL A 13 35.76 19.24 -25.48
CA VAL A 13 36.04 20.00 -26.71
C VAL A 13 36.14 21.51 -26.42
N LEU A 14 35.30 22.04 -25.53
CA LEU A 14 35.34 23.45 -25.13
C LEU A 14 36.54 23.78 -24.24
N LYS A 15 37.00 22.83 -23.42
CA LYS A 15 38.23 22.96 -22.62
C LYS A 15 39.47 23.05 -23.52
N GLU A 16 39.53 22.27 -24.59
CA GLU A 16 40.62 22.30 -25.58
C GLU A 16 40.66 23.62 -26.36
N ALA A 17 39.53 24.33 -26.47
CA ALA A 17 39.45 25.67 -27.07
C ALA A 17 39.91 26.83 -26.15
N GLY A 18 40.41 26.53 -24.94
CA GLY A 18 40.98 27.52 -24.01
C GLY A 18 39.95 28.33 -23.19
N LYS A 19 38.67 27.95 -23.23
CA LYS A 19 37.56 28.62 -22.52
C LYS A 19 37.22 27.93 -21.20
N ILE A 20 38.17 27.98 -20.26
CA ILE A 20 38.13 27.20 -19.01
C ILE A 20 37.01 27.66 -18.06
N ASP A 21 36.70 28.97 -18.03
CA ASP A 21 35.64 29.50 -17.16
C ASP A 21 34.24 29.13 -17.66
N GLU A 22 34.02 29.15 -18.97
CA GLU A 22 32.78 28.69 -19.60
C GLU A 22 32.62 27.17 -19.48
N TYR A 23 33.73 26.43 -19.52
CA TYR A 23 33.75 25.00 -19.25
C TYR A 23 33.24 24.66 -17.86
N GLN A 24 33.73 25.35 -16.83
CA GLN A 24 33.30 25.10 -15.45
C GLN A 24 31.80 25.39 -15.27
N LYS A 25 31.30 26.51 -15.83
CA LYS A 25 29.87 26.86 -15.79
C LYS A 25 28.99 25.80 -16.46
N ILE A 26 29.44 25.23 -17.58
CA ILE A 26 28.69 24.18 -18.29
C ILE A 26 28.64 22.90 -17.46
N LEU A 27 29.74 22.51 -16.81
CA LEU A 27 29.75 21.36 -15.92
C LEU A 27 28.81 21.56 -14.73
N ASP A 28 28.85 22.72 -14.08
CA ASP A 28 27.98 23.02 -12.95
C ASP A 28 26.50 23.00 -13.37
N LEU A 29 26.18 23.52 -14.58
CA LEU A 29 24.84 23.45 -15.17
C LEU A 29 24.39 22.01 -15.47
N ILE A 30 25.30 21.16 -15.95
CA ILE A 30 25.01 19.75 -16.22
C ILE A 30 24.69 19.04 -14.91
N ASP A 31 25.49 19.25 -13.87
CA ASP A 31 25.29 18.63 -12.56
C ASP A 31 23.95 19.09 -11.93
N ASP A 32 23.62 20.38 -11.99
CA ASP A 32 22.32 20.91 -11.51
C ASP A 32 21.14 20.36 -12.31
N LEU A 33 21.27 20.22 -13.63
CA LEU A 33 20.23 19.62 -14.48
C LEU A 33 19.96 18.16 -14.12
N PHE A 34 21.00 17.39 -13.82
CA PHE A 34 20.85 16.01 -13.40
C PHE A 34 20.23 15.90 -12.01
N GLU A 35 20.65 16.72 -11.05
CA GLU A 35 20.05 16.74 -9.72
C GLU A 35 18.55 17.08 -9.80
N LYS A 36 18.18 18.08 -10.61
CA LYS A 36 16.77 18.41 -10.84
C LYS A 36 16.01 17.26 -11.52
N ARG A 37 16.62 16.58 -12.50
CA ARG A 37 16.01 15.43 -13.17
C ARG A 37 15.71 14.30 -12.19
N ASP A 38 16.65 13.96 -11.33
CA ASP A 38 16.49 12.91 -10.32
C ASP A 38 15.38 13.28 -9.32
N ARG A 39 15.34 14.55 -8.88
CA ARG A 39 14.27 15.05 -8.03
C ARG A 39 12.90 14.98 -8.72
N ILE A 40 12.80 15.33 -10.00
CA ILE A 40 11.56 15.22 -10.78
C ILE A 40 11.12 13.76 -10.86
N GLU A 41 12.03 12.83 -11.18
CA GLU A 41 11.68 11.42 -11.28
C GLU A 41 11.19 10.87 -9.94
N LYS A 42 11.85 11.24 -8.83
CA LYS A 42 11.43 10.87 -7.49
C LYS A 42 10.05 11.43 -7.16
N LEU A 43 9.83 12.73 -7.39
CA LEU A 43 8.54 13.38 -7.16
C LEU A 43 7.41 12.78 -8.01
N GLN A 44 7.68 12.39 -9.25
CA GLN A 44 6.71 11.71 -10.10
C GLN A 44 6.34 10.32 -9.53
N LYS A 45 7.33 9.54 -9.08
CA LYS A 45 7.09 8.24 -8.41
C LYS A 45 6.26 8.41 -7.15
N ASP A 46 6.63 9.38 -6.31
CA ASP A 46 5.90 9.69 -5.07
C ASP A 46 4.47 10.16 -5.37
N ASN A 47 4.27 11.01 -6.38
CA ASN A 47 2.95 11.48 -6.77
C ASN A 47 2.04 10.35 -7.26
N VAL A 48 2.56 9.44 -8.08
CA VAL A 48 1.81 8.24 -8.52
C VAL A 48 1.46 7.34 -7.34
N HIS A 49 2.40 7.15 -6.40
CA HIS A 49 2.15 6.36 -5.21
C HIS A 49 1.08 6.98 -4.31
N LEU A 50 1.17 8.28 -4.03
CA LEU A 50 0.21 9.01 -3.20
C LEU A 50 -1.18 9.08 -3.85
N LYS A 51 -1.26 9.28 -5.17
CA LYS A 51 -2.54 9.25 -5.89
C LYS A 51 -3.22 7.88 -5.79
N LYS A 52 -2.46 6.79 -5.96
CA LYS A 52 -2.98 5.44 -5.77
C LYS A 52 -3.51 5.21 -4.35
N GLN A 53 -2.81 5.72 -3.34
CA GLN A 53 -3.25 5.65 -1.94
C GLN A 53 -4.55 6.43 -1.69
N LEU A 54 -4.69 7.62 -2.27
CA LEU A 54 -5.90 8.44 -2.16
C LEU A 54 -7.10 7.79 -2.87
N GLU A 55 -6.92 7.27 -4.09
CA GLU A 55 -7.97 6.56 -4.82
C GLU A 55 -8.50 5.34 -4.04
N THR A 56 -7.63 4.65 -3.28
CA THR A 56 -8.09 3.55 -2.42
C THR A 56 -8.83 4.04 -1.18
N GLN A 57 -8.51 5.21 -0.61
CA GLN A 57 -9.26 5.76 0.52
C GLN A 57 -10.63 6.34 0.14
N GLU A 58 -10.76 6.88 -1.07
CA GLU A 58 -12.01 7.51 -1.50
C GLU A 58 -13.12 6.50 -1.80
N ASN A 59 -12.79 5.28 -2.24
CA ASN A 59 -13.77 4.31 -2.72
C ASN A 59 -14.17 3.24 -1.69
N TYR A 60 -13.45 3.12 -0.58
CA TYR A 60 -13.68 2.07 0.42
C TYR A 60 -13.96 2.66 1.80
N PHE A 61 -14.84 2.02 2.56
CA PHE A 61 -15.13 2.36 3.95
C PHE A 61 -14.90 1.14 4.85
N PHE A 62 -14.54 1.41 6.10
CA PHE A 62 -14.29 0.37 7.09
C PHE A 62 -15.56 0.14 7.92
N GLU A 63 -16.05 -1.09 7.94
CA GLU A 63 -17.22 -1.50 8.72
C GLU A 63 -17.10 -2.99 9.09
N ASN A 64 -17.50 -3.35 10.32
CA ASN A 64 -17.42 -4.73 10.83
C ASN A 64 -16.04 -5.38 10.60
N ASN A 65 -14.98 -4.72 11.06
CA ASN A 65 -13.60 -5.21 10.98
C ASN A 65 -13.05 -5.48 9.56
N SER A 66 -13.76 -5.04 8.52
CA SER A 66 -13.46 -5.30 7.11
C SER A 66 -13.64 -4.03 6.29
N TYR A 67 -13.03 -3.99 5.11
CA TYR A 67 -13.28 -2.93 4.13
C TYR A 67 -14.35 -3.32 3.13
N TRP A 68 -15.15 -2.34 2.72
CA TRP A 68 -16.24 -2.48 1.78
C TRP A 68 -16.18 -1.36 0.74
N HIS A 69 -16.52 -1.67 -0.50
CA HIS A 69 -16.61 -0.67 -1.56
C HIS A 69 -17.89 0.17 -1.38
N LYS A 70 -17.78 1.50 -1.47
CA LYS A 70 -18.87 2.45 -1.16
C LYS A 70 -20.09 2.28 -2.06
N ASP A 71 -19.90 2.14 -3.37
CA ASP A 71 -21.02 2.19 -4.34
C ASP A 71 -21.88 0.93 -4.37
N ASN A 72 -21.25 -0.25 -4.35
CA ASN A 72 -21.91 -1.54 -4.56
C ASN A 72 -21.91 -2.41 -3.30
N LYS A 73 -21.38 -1.91 -2.17
CA LYS A 73 -21.16 -2.69 -0.93
C LYS A 73 -20.42 -4.01 -1.20
N ASP A 74 -19.55 -4.01 -2.19
CA ASP A 74 -18.77 -5.18 -2.54
C ASP A 74 -17.66 -5.39 -1.50
N GLY A 75 -17.50 -6.63 -1.05
CA GLY A 75 -16.66 -6.99 0.09
C GLY A 75 -17.00 -8.39 0.61
N PRO A 76 -16.45 -8.80 1.77
CA PRO A 76 -15.54 -8.07 2.64
C PRO A 76 -14.07 -8.18 2.22
N PHE A 77 -13.33 -7.06 2.28
CA PHE A 77 -11.88 -7.01 2.06
C PHE A 77 -11.10 -7.01 3.38
N CYS A 78 -9.88 -7.56 3.35
CA CYS A 78 -9.05 -7.71 4.53
C CYS A 78 -8.52 -6.36 5.04
N SER A 79 -8.91 -6.01 6.26
CA SER A 79 -8.44 -4.81 6.97
C SER A 79 -6.92 -4.74 7.09
N ARG A 80 -6.28 -5.80 7.58
CA ARG A 80 -4.83 -5.86 7.73
C ARG A 80 -4.05 -5.65 6.42
N CYS A 81 -4.45 -6.32 5.33
CA CYS A 81 -3.76 -6.19 4.04
C CYS A 81 -3.96 -4.79 3.47
N PHE A 82 -5.17 -4.25 3.58
CA PHE A 82 -5.47 -2.91 3.13
C PHE A 82 -4.76 -1.82 3.94
N ASP A 83 -4.59 -2.01 5.25
CA ASP A 83 -3.89 -1.05 6.10
C ASP A 83 -2.38 -1.09 5.92
N LYS A 84 -1.81 -2.29 5.77
CA LYS A 84 -0.36 -2.47 5.66
C LYS A 84 0.17 -2.12 4.26
N SER A 85 -0.49 -2.59 3.21
CA SER A 85 0.02 -2.51 1.83
C SER A 85 -0.98 -1.92 0.83
N LYS A 86 -2.19 -1.54 1.27
CA LYS A 86 -3.29 -1.08 0.41
C LYS A 86 -3.75 -2.14 -0.59
N ASP A 87 -3.49 -3.40 -0.29
CA ASP A 87 -3.92 -4.54 -1.11
C ASP A 87 -5.38 -4.90 -0.81
N LEU A 88 -6.20 -4.87 -1.86
CA LEU A 88 -7.62 -5.22 -1.81
C LEU A 88 -7.82 -6.74 -1.90
N ILE A 89 -7.53 -7.43 -0.80
CA ILE A 89 -7.68 -8.88 -0.73
C ILE A 89 -9.07 -9.26 -0.24
N ARG A 90 -9.85 -9.92 -1.09
CA ARG A 90 -11.17 -10.44 -0.71
C ARG A 90 -11.01 -11.55 0.32
N THR A 91 -11.73 -11.42 1.43
CA THR A 91 -11.79 -12.44 2.48
C THR A 91 -12.84 -13.49 2.14
N ILE A 92 -12.63 -14.72 2.59
CA ILE A 92 -13.47 -15.88 2.28
C ILE A 92 -14.16 -16.33 3.58
N PRO A 93 -15.48 -16.56 3.61
CA PRO A 93 -16.16 -17.12 4.78
C PRO A 93 -15.50 -18.42 5.24
N THR A 94 -15.32 -18.60 6.55
CA THR A 94 -14.68 -19.81 7.09
C THR A 94 -15.50 -21.08 6.83
N TYR A 95 -16.82 -20.95 6.76
CA TYR A 95 -17.79 -21.98 6.37
C TYR A 95 -19.07 -21.29 5.88
N ILE A 96 -20.01 -22.07 5.32
CA ILE A 96 -21.30 -21.56 4.82
C ILE A 96 -22.07 -20.88 5.96
N ASN A 97 -22.54 -19.65 5.74
CA ASN A 97 -23.24 -18.83 6.75
C ASN A 97 -22.42 -18.43 7.98
N SER A 98 -21.09 -18.49 7.91
CA SER A 98 -20.22 -17.98 8.97
C SER A 98 -20.30 -16.46 9.09
N ASN A 99 -20.28 -15.94 10.32
CA ASN A 99 -20.05 -14.52 10.62
C ASN A 99 -18.57 -14.13 10.48
N PHE A 100 -17.69 -15.12 10.31
CA PHE A 100 -16.24 -14.94 10.22
C PHE A 100 -15.75 -15.19 8.79
N SER A 101 -14.84 -14.33 8.36
CA SER A 101 -14.12 -14.48 7.10
C SER A 101 -12.62 -14.54 7.38
N LYS A 102 -11.91 -15.31 6.55
CA LYS A 102 -10.48 -15.50 6.61
C LYS A 102 -9.83 -14.93 5.35
N CYS A 103 -8.76 -14.18 5.54
CA CYS A 103 -7.94 -13.70 4.43
C CYS A 103 -7.07 -14.84 3.87
N PRO A 104 -7.08 -15.09 2.55
CA PRO A 104 -6.24 -16.13 1.93
C PRO A 104 -4.73 -15.80 1.97
N GLU A 105 -4.37 -14.51 1.97
CA GLU A 105 -2.97 -14.07 1.96
C GLU A 105 -2.37 -14.07 3.37
N CYS A 106 -2.99 -13.32 4.28
CA CYS A 106 -2.39 -13.02 5.58
C CYS A 106 -2.95 -13.89 6.72
N LYS A 107 -3.93 -14.75 6.41
CA LYS A 107 -4.62 -15.69 7.32
C LYS A 107 -5.38 -15.04 8.48
N ASN A 108 -5.52 -13.71 8.48
CA ASN A 108 -6.29 -12.99 9.48
C ASN A 108 -7.77 -13.38 9.38
N THR A 109 -8.41 -13.62 10.53
CA THR A 109 -9.83 -13.95 10.62
C THR A 109 -10.55 -12.82 11.33
N VAL A 110 -11.64 -12.33 10.75
CA VAL A 110 -12.42 -11.22 11.30
C VAL A 110 -13.90 -11.55 11.28
N ASN A 111 -14.64 -11.05 12.27
CA ASN A 111 -16.10 -11.04 12.21
C ASN A 111 -16.53 -9.90 11.29
N PHE A 112 -17.01 -10.25 10.10
CA PHE A 112 -17.37 -9.30 9.04
C PHE A 112 -18.84 -8.89 9.05
N THR A 113 -19.68 -9.55 9.86
CA THR A 113 -21.11 -9.23 9.97
C THR A 113 -21.44 -8.38 11.19
N GLY A 114 -20.52 -8.31 12.17
CA GLY A 114 -20.73 -7.64 13.46
C GLY A 114 -21.73 -8.37 14.37
N LYS A 115 -22.27 -9.50 13.93
CA LYS A 115 -23.23 -10.30 14.70
C LYS A 115 -22.48 -11.21 15.66
N GLU A 116 -23.02 -11.38 16.86
CA GLU A 116 -22.53 -12.39 17.80
C GLU A 116 -22.55 -13.78 17.15
N ASP A 117 -21.56 -14.59 17.49
CA ASP A 117 -21.46 -15.95 16.99
C ASP A 117 -22.56 -16.81 17.63
N PRO A 118 -23.52 -17.36 16.86
CA PRO A 118 -24.57 -18.20 17.42
C PRO A 118 -24.03 -19.51 18.03
N SER A 119 -22.76 -19.87 17.81
CA SER A 119 -22.14 -21.09 18.33
C SER A 119 -21.50 -20.96 19.71
N ILE A 120 -21.45 -19.75 20.28
CA ILE A 120 -21.04 -19.55 21.68
C ILE A 120 -22.29 -19.53 22.57
N SER A 121 -23.14 -20.55 22.48
CA SER A 121 -23.93 -20.98 23.62
C SER A 121 -23.02 -21.82 24.49
N PHE A 122 -22.31 -21.19 25.44
CA PHE A 122 -21.85 -21.95 26.60
C PHE A 122 -23.13 -22.51 27.24
N GLN A 123 -23.41 -23.80 27.01
CA GLN A 123 -24.25 -24.52 27.94
C GLN A 123 -23.45 -24.52 29.23
N GLU A 124 -23.80 -23.61 30.13
CA GLU A 124 -23.50 -23.78 31.54
C GLU A 124 -24.19 -25.10 31.92
N GLU A 125 -23.51 -26.23 31.71
CA GLU A 125 -23.86 -27.44 32.41
C GLU A 125 -23.70 -27.08 33.88
N ASN A 126 -24.84 -26.92 34.54
CA ASN A 126 -24.95 -26.69 35.97
C ASN A 126 -24.14 -27.77 36.69
N PHE A 127 -22.88 -27.46 37.01
CA PHE A 127 -22.09 -28.25 37.90
C PHE A 127 -22.71 -28.08 39.28
N ASP A 128 -23.57 -29.03 39.67
CA ASP A 128 -24.07 -29.14 41.03
C ASP A 128 -23.03 -29.88 41.87
N PRO A 129 -22.27 -29.18 42.74
CA PRO A 129 -21.24 -29.80 43.57
C PRO A 129 -21.82 -30.73 44.66
N TYR A 130 -23.15 -30.86 44.77
CA TYR A 130 -23.82 -31.68 45.79
C TYR A 130 -24.56 -32.90 45.25
N SER A 131 -24.31 -33.31 44.00
CA SER A 131 -24.90 -34.56 43.48
C SER A 131 -24.35 -35.78 44.27
N PRO A 132 -25.21 -36.55 44.97
CA PRO A 132 -24.78 -37.68 45.78
C PRO A 132 -24.42 -38.90 44.90
N ILE A 133 -23.29 -39.54 45.23
CA ILE A 133 -22.75 -40.77 44.60
C ILE A 133 -23.63 -41.97 44.93
#